data_AF-A7TBP3-F1
#
_entry.id   AF-A7TBP3-F1
#
_cell.length_a   1.000
_cell.length_b   1.000
_cell.length_c   1.000
_cell.angle_alpha   90.00
_cell.angle_beta   90.00
_cell.angle_gamma   90.00
#
_symmetry.space_group_name_H-M   'P 1'
#
loop_
_entity.id
_entity.type
_entity.pdbx_description
1 polymer ?
#
loop_
_entity_poly.entity_id
_entity_poly.type
_entity_poly.pdbx_seq_one_letter_code
_entity_poly.pdbx_strand_id
1 'polypeptide(L)'
;LTSEKCSKYGLSTRLLTSEKCSKYGLSTRLLTSEKCSKYGLSTRLLTSEKCSKYGLSTRLLTSEKCSKYGPSTRLLTSEKCSKYGISTRLLTSEKCSKYGISTRLLTSEKCSKYGLSA
;
A
#
# COMPACT_ATOMS: atom_id res chain seq x y z
N LEU A 1 11.69 1.32 -15.96
CA LEU A 1 11.12 2.62 -16.38
C LEU A 1 11.42 3.65 -15.30
N THR A 2 12.17 4.69 -15.65
CA THR A 2 12.50 5.83 -14.79
C THR A 2 11.84 7.06 -15.40
N SER A 3 11.02 7.78 -14.64
CA SER A 3 10.42 9.04 -15.11
C SER A 3 9.97 9.89 -13.93
N GLU A 4 9.98 11.22 -14.04
CA GLU A 4 9.43 12.10 -13.00
C GLU A 4 7.94 11.79 -12.73
N LYS A 5 7.16 11.69 -13.81
CA LYS A 5 5.74 11.34 -13.77
C LYS A 5 5.49 10.07 -14.56
N CYS A 6 4.71 9.16 -14.01
CA CYS A 6 4.28 7.96 -14.71
C CYS A 6 2.77 7.80 -14.63
N SER A 7 2.09 8.19 -15.71
CA SER A 7 0.65 8.03 -15.91
C SER A 7 0.36 7.11 -17.09
N LYS A 8 -0.21 5.93 -16.81
CA LYS A 8 -0.53 4.88 -17.80
C LYS A 8 -1.72 4.04 -17.35
N TYR A 9 -2.44 3.50 -18.32
CA TYR A 9 -3.41 2.43 -18.13
C TYR A 9 -2.76 1.09 -18.50
N GLY A 10 -2.93 0.06 -17.67
CA GLY A 10 -2.48 -1.30 -18.00
C GLY A 10 -0.97 -1.41 -18.23
N LEU A 11 -0.17 -1.35 -17.16
CA LEU A 11 1.28 -1.51 -17.27
C LEU A 11 1.79 -2.74 -16.52
N SER A 12 2.51 -3.60 -17.25
CA SER A 12 3.34 -4.67 -16.69
C SER A 12 4.82 -4.35 -16.89
N THR A 13 5.60 -4.25 -15.81
CA THR A 13 7.06 -4.04 -15.89
C THR A 13 7.81 -4.74 -14.78
N ARG A 14 9.10 -5.03 -14.97
CA ARG A 14 9.94 -5.54 -13.88
C ARG A 14 10.25 -4.47 -12.83
N LEU A 15 10.62 -3.27 -13.28
CA LEU A 15 11.11 -2.18 -12.45
C LEU A 15 10.47 -0.86 -12.86
N LEU A 16 9.92 -0.15 -11.88
CA LEU A 16 9.44 1.21 -12.07
C LEU A 16 9.91 2.12 -10.93
N THR A 17 10.52 3.23 -11.31
CA THR A 17 10.94 4.30 -10.41
C THR A 17 10.37 5.61 -10.92
N SER A 18 9.68 6.37 -10.07
CA SER A 18 9.16 7.68 -10.45
C SER A 18 8.84 8.54 -9.25
N GLU A 19 9.02 9.86 -9.29
CA GLU A 19 8.56 10.73 -8.20
C GLU A 19 7.04 10.61 -8.01
N LYS A 20 6.28 10.73 -9.09
CA LYS A 20 4.81 10.67 -9.09
C LYS A 20 4.31 9.54 -9.97
N CYS A 21 3.72 8.54 -9.34
CA CYS A 21 3.14 7.39 -10.02
C CYS A 21 1.61 7.41 -9.89
N SER A 22 0.86 7.74 -10.95
CA SER A 22 -0.62 7.64 -11.00
C SER A 22 -1.06 6.65 -12.09
N LYS A 23 -1.71 5.51 -11.78
CA LYS A 23 -2.05 4.50 -12.82
C LYS A 23 -3.29 3.69 -12.45
N TYR A 24 -3.94 3.20 -13.49
CA TYR A 24 -5.01 2.19 -13.43
C TYR A 24 -4.45 0.86 -13.94
N GLY A 25 -4.50 -0.19 -13.13
CA GLY A 25 -4.01 -1.52 -13.49
C GLY A 25 -2.49 -1.55 -13.69
N LEU A 26 -1.74 -1.71 -12.58
CA LEU A 26 -0.29 -1.90 -12.64
C LEU A 26 0.12 -3.24 -12.03
N SER A 27 0.93 -3.99 -12.77
CA SER A 27 1.66 -5.16 -12.29
C SER A 27 3.15 -4.88 -12.36
N THR A 28 3.86 -4.97 -11.24
CA THR A 28 5.32 -4.77 -11.25
C THR A 28 6.03 -5.58 -10.18
N ARG A 29 7.30 -5.96 -10.43
CA ARG A 29 8.08 -6.63 -9.39
C ARG A 29 8.56 -5.64 -8.33
N LEU A 30 9.10 -4.51 -8.76
CA LEU A 30 9.59 -3.44 -7.89
C LEU A 30 8.95 -2.11 -8.30
N LEU A 31 8.44 -1.37 -7.30
CA LEU A 31 7.97 0.00 -7.45
C LEU A 31 8.58 0.88 -6.38
N THR A 32 9.28 1.93 -6.81
CA THR A 32 9.78 3.00 -5.94
C THR A 32 9.19 4.33 -6.40
N SER A 33 8.57 5.07 -5.48
CA SER A 33 8.05 6.41 -5.79
C SER A 33 7.83 7.28 -4.58
N GLU A 34 8.06 8.58 -4.62
CA GLU A 34 7.66 9.47 -3.52
C GLU A 34 6.14 9.45 -3.31
N LYS A 35 5.38 9.66 -4.40
CA LYS A 35 3.91 9.71 -4.39
C LYS A 35 3.35 8.64 -5.29
N CYS A 36 2.68 7.67 -4.68
CA CYS A 36 2.03 6.59 -5.38
C CYS A 36 0.51 6.71 -5.23
N SER A 37 -0.22 6.96 -6.32
CA SER A 37 -1.69 6.83 -6.42
C SER A 37 -2.07 5.76 -7.44
N LYS A 38 -2.86 4.74 -7.07
CA LYS A 38 -3.25 3.68 -8.03
C LYS A 38 -4.63 3.11 -7.74
N TYR A 39 -5.29 2.70 -8.82
CA TYR A 39 -6.43 1.80 -8.81
C TYR A 39 -5.98 0.47 -9.41
N GLY A 40 -6.06 -0.62 -8.64
CA GLY A 40 -5.59 -1.93 -9.06
C GLY A 40 -4.06 -2.01 -9.18
N LEU A 41 -3.39 -2.38 -8.09
CA LEU A 41 -1.94 -2.62 -8.08
C LEU A 41 -1.61 -4.02 -7.57
N SER A 42 -0.82 -4.76 -8.35
CA SER A 42 -0.16 -6.00 -7.94
C SER A 42 1.35 -5.82 -7.94
N THR A 43 2.01 -6.04 -6.80
CA THR A 43 3.47 -5.94 -6.73
C THR A 43 4.12 -6.87 -5.73
N ARG A 44 5.42 -7.15 -5.91
CA ARG A 44 6.21 -7.85 -4.88
C ARG A 44 6.74 -6.88 -3.84
N LEU A 45 7.28 -5.74 -4.27
CA LEU A 45 7.86 -4.74 -3.37
C LEU A 45 7.41 -3.33 -3.78
N LEU A 46 6.82 -2.62 -2.81
CA LEU A 46 6.49 -1.20 -2.93
C LEU A 46 7.21 -0.39 -1.84
N THR A 47 7.99 0.60 -2.27
CA THR A 47 8.55 1.62 -1.40
C THR A 47 8.03 2.99 -1.84
N SER A 48 7.45 3.75 -0.90
CA SER A 48 6.98 5.10 -1.19
C SER A 48 6.81 5.97 0.04
N GLU A 49 7.08 7.26 -0.01
CA GLU A 49 6.74 8.15 1.11
C GLU A 49 5.22 8.21 1.33
N LYS A 50 4.46 8.45 0.26
CA LYS A 50 3.00 8.58 0.29
C LYS A 50 2.36 7.56 -0.64
N CYS A 51 1.60 6.65 -0.05
CA CYS A 51 0.87 5.60 -0.77
C CYS A 51 -0.63 5.75 -0.58
N SER A 52 -1.35 6.10 -1.66
CA SER A 52 -2.81 6.05 -1.73
C SER A 52 -3.26 5.00 -2.77
N LYS A 53 -4.11 4.05 -2.37
CA LYS A 53 -4.46 2.90 -3.23
C LYS A 53 -5.90 2.43 -3.05
N TYR A 54 -6.53 2.09 -4.17
CA TYR A 54 -7.76 1.31 -4.21
C TYR A 54 -7.46 -0.05 -4.87
N GLY A 55 -7.70 -1.15 -4.15
CA GLY A 55 -7.39 -2.51 -4.63
C GLY A 55 -5.89 -2.75 -4.78
N LEU A 56 -5.25 -3.18 -3.70
CA LEU A 56 -3.81 -3.44 -3.67
C LEU A 56 -3.53 -4.88 -3.22
N SER A 57 -2.71 -5.58 -4.00
CA SER A 57 -2.10 -6.85 -3.63
C SER A 57 -0.58 -6.69 -3.59
N THR A 58 0.03 -6.85 -2.41
CA THR A 58 1.48 -6.75 -2.29
C THR A 58 2.08 -7.74 -1.28
N ARG A 59 3.32 -8.17 -1.55
CA ARG A 59 4.07 -8.96 -0.56
C ARG A 59 4.68 -8.08 0.52
N LEU A 60 5.43 -7.05 0.13
CA LEU A 60 6.08 -6.12 1.06
C LEU A 60 5.77 -4.68 0.68
N LEU A 61 5.39 -3.89 1.68
CA LEU A 61 5.13 -2.48 1.52
C LEU A 61 5.74 -1.67 2.64
N THR A 62 6.55 -0.70 2.26
CA THR A 62 7.16 0.28 3.16
C THR A 62 6.72 1.68 2.74
N SER A 63 6.18 2.45 3.68
CA SER A 63 5.83 3.85 3.42
C SER A 63 5.69 4.68 4.67
N GLU A 64 6.02 5.98 4.63
CA GLU A 64 5.72 6.87 5.76
C GLU A 64 4.22 7.00 5.98
N LYS A 65 3.48 7.32 4.91
CA LYS A 65 2.02 7.53 4.94
C LYS A 65 1.33 6.58 3.98
N CYS A 66 0.46 5.75 4.55
CA CYS A 66 -0.30 4.75 3.83
C CYS A 66 -1.80 4.98 4.01
N SER A 67 -2.53 5.20 2.91
CA SER A 67 -4.01 5.19 2.86
C SER A 67 -4.48 4.15 1.84
N LYS A 68 -5.29 3.17 2.26
CA LYS A 68 -5.73 2.09 1.35
C LYS A 68 -7.15 1.62 1.57
N TYR A 69 -7.81 1.31 0.46
CA TYR A 69 -9.11 0.65 0.40
C TYR A 69 -8.97 -0.72 -0.25
N GLY A 70 -9.44 -1.77 0.42
CA GLY A 70 -9.32 -3.16 -0.03
C GLY A 70 -7.88 -3.71 -0.16
N PRO A 71 -6.94 -3.44 0.78
CA PRO A 71 -5.59 -4.01 0.67
C PRO A 71 -5.53 -5.49 1.08
N SER A 72 -4.87 -6.30 0.26
CA SER A 72 -4.26 -7.59 0.61
C SER A 72 -2.75 -7.43 0.69
N THR A 73 -2.16 -7.59 1.87
CA THR A 73 -0.73 -7.35 2.08
C THR A 73 -0.11 -8.38 3.01
N ARG A 74 1.02 -9.00 2.64
CA ARG A 74 1.69 -9.91 3.59
C ARG A 74 2.39 -9.15 4.71
N LEU A 75 3.26 -8.20 4.37
CA LEU A 75 4.00 -7.38 5.33
C LEU A 75 3.80 -5.91 5.01
N LEU A 76 3.38 -5.13 6.00
CA LEU A 76 3.30 -3.68 5.90
C LEU A 76 4.06 -3.01 7.04
N THR A 77 4.92 -2.07 6.68
CA THR A 77 5.58 -1.15 7.60
C THR A 77 5.26 0.28 7.23
N SER A 78 4.78 1.08 8.18
CA SER A 78 4.56 2.51 7.97
C SER A 78 4.48 3.34 9.23
N GLU A 79 4.88 4.61 9.23
CA GLU A 79 4.63 5.49 10.37
C GLU A 79 3.13 5.71 10.60
N LYS A 80 2.41 6.10 9.54
CA LYS A 80 0.96 6.40 9.58
C LYS A 80 0.21 5.53 8.59
N CYS A 81 -0.73 4.75 9.11
CA CYS A 81 -1.55 3.84 8.32
C CYS A 81 -3.03 4.09 8.53
N SER A 82 -3.75 4.50 7.49
CA SER A 82 -5.21 4.51 7.43
C SER A 82 -5.70 3.47 6.42
N LYS A 83 -6.64 2.62 6.82
CA LYS A 83 -7.09 1.52 5.97
C LYS A 83 -8.56 1.14 6.15
N TYR A 84 -9.19 0.74 5.06
CA TYR A 84 -10.57 0.23 5.01
C TYR A 84 -10.62 -1.13 4.29
N GLY A 85 -11.23 -2.15 4.90
CA GLY A 85 -11.41 -3.48 4.30
C GLY A 85 -10.10 -4.26 4.12
N ILE A 86 -9.48 -4.68 5.22
CA ILE A 86 -8.09 -5.17 5.24
C ILE A 86 -7.99 -6.69 5.31
N SER A 87 -7.11 -7.27 4.49
CA SER A 87 -6.41 -8.52 4.80
C SER A 87 -4.91 -8.27 4.90
N THR A 88 -4.32 -8.35 6.11
CA THR A 88 -2.87 -8.16 6.29
C THR A 88 -2.27 -9.21 7.23
N ARG A 89 -1.20 -9.89 6.86
CA ARG A 89 -0.58 -10.88 7.78
C ARG A 89 0.18 -10.18 8.90
N LEU A 90 1.09 -9.27 8.58
CA LEU A 90 1.85 -8.48 9.54
C LEU A 90 1.69 -6.99 9.25
N LEU A 91 1.32 -6.22 10.27
CA LEU A 91 1.34 -4.76 10.22
C LEU A 91 2.18 -4.21 11.36
N THR A 92 3.17 -3.39 11.00
CA THR A 92 3.96 -2.58 11.93
C THR A 92 3.72 -1.11 11.61
N SER A 93 3.28 -0.33 12.61
CA SER A 93 3.09 1.12 12.43
C SER A 93 3.06 1.92 13.71
N GLU A 94 3.61 3.13 13.73
CA GLU A 94 3.46 4.01 14.91
C GLU A 94 1.99 4.35 15.16
N LYS A 95 1.30 4.88 14.14
CA LYS A 95 -0.11 5.27 14.21
C LYS A 95 -0.93 4.52 13.18
N CYS A 96 -1.99 3.88 13.63
CA CYS A 96 -2.92 3.19 12.75
C CYS A 96 -4.38 3.54 13.02
N SER A 97 -5.13 3.80 11.96
CA SER A 97 -6.60 3.83 11.95
C SER A 97 -7.12 2.79 10.96
N LYS A 98 -8.07 1.98 11.39
CA LYS A 98 -8.53 0.84 10.60
C LYS A 98 -10.04 0.63 10.71
N TYR A 99 -10.67 0.27 9.60
CA TYR A 99 -12.07 -0.14 9.52
C TYR A 99 -12.23 -1.50 8.79
N GLY A 100 -12.94 -2.46 9.38
CA GLY A 100 -13.23 -3.80 8.80
C GLY A 100 -11.99 -4.65 8.49
N ILE A 101 -11.53 -5.47 9.44
CA ILE A 101 -10.13 -5.96 9.46
C ILE A 101 -10.02 -7.47 9.71
N SER A 102 -9.17 -8.13 8.91
CA SER A 102 -8.46 -9.36 9.30
C SER A 102 -6.95 -9.09 9.30
N THR A 103 -6.35 -8.92 10.50
CA THR A 103 -4.88 -8.80 10.65
C THR A 103 -4.37 -9.88 11.59
N ARG A 104 -3.38 -10.69 11.17
CA ARG A 104 -2.86 -11.78 12.01
C ARG A 104 -1.95 -11.29 13.13
N LEU A 105 -1.05 -10.35 12.82
CA LEU A 105 -0.17 -9.74 13.82
C LEU A 105 -0.10 -8.22 13.59
N LEU A 106 -0.30 -7.47 14.67
CA LEU A 106 -0.30 -6.01 14.69
C LEU A 106 0.65 -5.51 15.77
N THR A 107 1.63 -4.71 15.37
CA THR A 107 2.50 -3.95 16.27
C THR A 107 2.27 -2.47 16.01
N SER A 108 1.76 -1.74 17.01
CA SER A 108 1.53 -0.30 16.88
C SER A 108 1.54 0.42 18.22
N GLU A 109 2.07 1.64 18.24
CA GLU A 109 2.05 2.49 19.43
C GLU A 109 0.66 3.07 19.70
N LYS A 110 -0.05 3.48 18.64
CA LYS A 110 -1.40 4.04 18.72
C LYS A 110 -2.29 3.44 17.63
N CYS A 111 -3.33 2.72 18.01
CA CYS A 111 -4.25 2.10 17.07
C CYS A 111 -5.73 2.39 17.41
N SER A 112 -6.46 2.98 16.47
CA SER A 112 -7.92 3.11 16.50
C SER A 112 -8.55 2.09 15.56
N LYS A 113 -9.55 1.34 16.05
CA LYS A 113 -10.25 0.30 15.29
C LYS A 113 -11.76 0.57 15.31
N TYR A 114 -12.39 0.51 14.15
CA TYR A 114 -13.83 0.68 13.97
C TYR A 114 -14.39 -0.48 13.13
N GLY A 115 -15.56 -1.02 13.47
CA GLY A 115 -16.20 -2.11 12.69
C GLY A 115 -15.57 -3.49 12.88
N LEU A 116 -15.66 -4.05 14.09
CA LEU A 116 -15.35 -5.45 14.39
C LEU A 116 -16.38 -6.39 13.74
N SER A 117 -15.91 -7.36 12.97
CA SER A 117 -16.46 -8.72 13.06
C SER A 117 -15.28 -9.64 13.38
N ALA A 118 -15.47 -10.48 14.39
CA ALA A 118 -14.56 -11.58 14.71
C ALA A 118 -14.43 -12.52 13.50
#